data_AF-A0AAW3RL63-F1
#
_entry.id   AF-A0AAW3RL63-F1
#
_cell.length_a   1.000
_cell.length_b   1.000
_cell.length_c   1.000
_cell.angle_alpha   90.00
_cell.angle_beta   90.00
_cell.angle_gamma   90.00
#
_symmetry.space_group_name_H-M   'P 1'
#
loop_
_entity.id
_entity.type
_entity.pdbx_description
1 polymer ?
#
loop_
_entity_poly.entity_id
_entity_poly.type
_entity_poly.pdbx_seq_one_letter_code
_entity_poly.pdbx_strand_id
1 'polypeptide(L)' 'MTNIKSFIKNRQLIKNMTTGRLSNGPVEGVNRKIKQIKRTAYGYKNWQNFIYRIQIEFKIKIEKKNPIRK' A
#
# COMPACT_ATOMS: atom_id res chain seq x y z
N MET A 1 2.57 -21.70 -16.39
CA MET A 1 1.92 -21.83 -15.07
C MET A 1 0.41 -21.65 -15.27
N THR A 2 -0.37 -22.74 -15.30
CA THR A 2 -1.81 -22.69 -15.59
C THR A 2 -2.58 -22.25 -14.33
N ASN A 3 -3.55 -21.33 -14.48
CA ASN A 3 -4.33 -20.72 -13.39
C ASN A 3 -4.85 -21.74 -12.36
N ILE A 4 -5.26 -22.93 -12.80
CA ILE A 4 -5.76 -24.03 -11.96
C ILE A 4 -4.73 -24.50 -10.93
N LYS A 5 -3.45 -24.64 -11.32
CA LYS A 5 -2.38 -25.07 -10.42
C LYS A 5 -2.11 -24.02 -9.33
N SER A 6 -2.17 -22.73 -9.68
CA SER A 6 -2.03 -21.63 -8.71
C SER A 6 -3.20 -21.58 -7.73
N PHE A 7 -4.42 -21.78 -8.21
CA PHE A 7 -5.62 -21.82 -7.37
C PHE A 7 -5.56 -22.97 -6.35
N ILE A 8 -5.24 -24.19 -6.81
CA ILE A 8 -5.11 -25.36 -5.93
C ILE A 8 -4.03 -25.12 -4.88
N LYS A 9 -2.87 -24.58 -5.27
CA LYS A 9 -1.77 -24.25 -4.35
C LYS A 9 -2.19 -23.26 -3.25
N ASN A 10 -3.03 -22.28 -3.58
CA ASN A 10 -3.42 -21.20 -2.66
C ASN A 10 -4.78 -21.42 -1.97
N ARG A 11 -5.42 -22.58 -2.15
CA ARG A 11 -6.79 -22.87 -1.65
C ARG A 11 -6.97 -22.58 -0.17
N GLN A 12 -6.01 -22.95 0.67
CA GLN A 12 -6.10 -22.76 2.12
C GLN A 12 -6.04 -21.27 2.51
N LEU A 13 -5.20 -20.48 1.82
CA LEU A 13 -5.12 -19.03 2.04
C LEU A 13 -6.43 -18.34 1.66
N ILE A 14 -7.05 -18.77 0.55
CA ILE A 14 -8.34 -18.24 0.10
C ILE A 14 -9.42 -18.54 1.15
N LYS A 15 -9.49 -19.77 1.67
CA LYS A 15 -10.43 -20.15 2.73
C LYS A 15 -10.21 -19.34 4.02
N ASN A 16 -8.96 -19.09 4.40
CA ASN A 16 -8.64 -18.28 5.58
C ASN A 16 -8.98 -16.80 5.37
N MET A 17 -8.88 -16.29 4.14
CA MET A 17 -9.23 -14.90 3.82
C MET A 17 -10.73 -14.67 3.92
N THR A 18 -11.56 -15.66 3.54
CA THR A 18 -13.02 -15.55 3.67
C THR A 18 -13.53 -15.55 5.12
N THR A 19 -12.78 -16.13 6.05
CA THR A 19 -13.16 -16.19 7.48
C THR A 19 -12.42 -15.17 8.33
N GLY A 20 -11.35 -14.56 7.79
CA GLY A 20 -10.55 -13.56 8.45
C GLY A 20 -11.28 -12.22 8.60
N ARG A 21 -10.98 -11.51 9.68
CA ARG A 21 -11.46 -10.14 9.92
C ARG A 21 -10.58 -9.05 9.29
N LEU A 22 -9.42 -9.45 8.76
CA LEU A 22 -8.45 -8.53 8.17
C LEU A 22 -8.79 -8.28 6.71
N SER A 23 -8.90 -6.99 6.34
CA SER A 23 -9.06 -6.57 4.95
C SER A 23 -7.71 -6.19 4.34
N ASN A 24 -7.62 -6.22 3.01
CA ASN A 24 -6.46 -5.72 2.28
C ASN A 24 -6.38 -4.18 2.25
N GLY A 25 -7.41 -3.48 2.74
CA GLY A 25 -7.53 -2.02 2.67
C GLY A 25 -6.31 -1.25 3.19
N PRO A 26 -5.75 -1.57 4.38
CA PRO A 26 -4.55 -0.91 4.89
C PRO A 26 -3.34 -1.08 3.96
N VAL A 27 -3.11 -2.29 3.45
CA VAL A 27 -1.99 -2.59 2.54
C VAL A 27 -2.16 -1.89 1.19
N GLU A 28 -3.38 -1.90 0.66
CA GLU A 28 -3.73 -1.16 -0.57
C GLU A 28 -3.53 0.35 -0.40
N GLY A 29 -3.91 0.90 0.75
CA GLY A 29 -3.70 2.31 1.09
C GLY A 29 -2.22 2.69 1.09
N VAL A 30 -1.37 1.88 1.71
CA VAL A 30 0.10 2.06 1.70
C VAL A 30 0.65 1.99 0.27
N ASN A 31 0.25 0.99 -0.50
CA ASN A 31 0.67 0.82 -1.89
C ASN A 31 0.26 2.00 -2.78
N ARG A 32 -0.95 2.54 -2.59
CA ARG A 32 -1.44 3.72 -3.30
C ARG A 32 -0.59 4.94 -2.98
N LYS A 33 -0.25 5.18 -1.70
CA LYS A 33 0.59 6.31 -1.29
C LYS A 33 2.00 6.23 -1.88
N ILE A 34 2.62 5.04 -1.87
CA ILE A 34 3.93 4.81 -2.51
C ILE A 34 3.87 5.07 -4.02
N LYS A 35 2.84 4.58 -4.71
CA LYS A 35 2.62 4.85 -6.14
C LYS A 35 2.42 6.33 -6.43
N GLN A 36 1.74 7.07 -5.56
CA GLN A 36 1.55 8.51 -5.68
C GLN A 36 2.89 9.24 -5.55
N ILE A 37 3.70 8.92 -4.52
CA ILE A 37 5.03 9.50 -4.32
C ILE A 37 5.93 9.27 -5.55
N LYS A 38 5.88 8.06 -6.12
CA LYS A 38 6.63 7.74 -7.34
C LYS A 38 6.20 8.59 -8.54
N ARG A 39 4.90 8.87 -8.68
CA ARG A 39 4.33 9.65 -9.79
C ARG A 39 4.64 11.14 -9.67
N THR A 40 4.55 11.72 -8.47
CA THR A 40 4.84 13.15 -8.24
C THR A 40 6.31 13.51 -8.36
N ALA A 41 7.20 12.53 -8.16
CA ALA A 41 8.64 12.76 -8.19
C ALA A 41 9.28 12.66 -9.58
N TYR A 42 8.50 12.44 -10.64
CA TYR A 42 8.97 12.27 -12.02
C TYR A 42 10.13 11.24 -12.16
N GLY A 43 10.16 10.25 -11.28
CA GLY A 43 11.25 9.26 -11.19
C GLY A 43 12.45 9.80 -10.42
N TYR A 44 12.51 9.52 -9.12
CA TYR A 44 13.74 9.72 -8.34
C TYR A 44 14.89 8.95 -9.02
N LYS A 45 15.86 9.69 -9.57
CA LYS A 45 17.08 9.11 -10.17
C LYS A 45 17.92 8.34 -9.14
N ASN A 46 17.82 8.73 -7.87
CA ASN A 46 18.48 8.08 -6.75
C ASN A 46 17.44 7.34 -5.88
N TRP A 47 17.61 6.02 -5.75
CA TRP A 47 16.78 5.16 -4.91
C TRP A 47 16.73 5.61 -3.45
N GLN A 48 17.86 6.07 -2.91
CA GLN A 48 17.96 6.54 -1.53
C GLN A 48 17.02 7.72 -1.27
N ASN A 49 16.91 8.65 -2.23
CA ASN A 49 16.03 9.80 -2.13
C ASN A 49 14.54 9.39 -2.17
N PHE A 50 14.19 8.35 -2.92
CA PHE A 50 12.85 7.79 -2.92
C PHE A 50 12.50 7.17 -1.56
N ILE A 51 13.41 6.39 -0.99
CA ILE A 51 13.22 5.80 0.34
C ILE A 51 13.09 6.88 1.41
N TYR A 52 13.94 7.91 1.39
CA TYR A 52 13.82 9.04 2.32
C TYR A 52 12.48 9.76 2.17
N ARG A 53 11.99 9.98 0.94
CA ARG A 53 10.67 10.58 0.74
C ARG A 53 9.55 9.71 1.31
N ILE A 54 9.57 8.39 1.06
CA ILE A 54 8.62 7.45 1.67
C ILE A 54 8.68 7.57 3.19
N GLN A 55 9.87 7.50 3.78
CA GLN A 55 10.03 7.61 5.22
C GLN A 55 9.48 8.93 5.77
N ILE A 56 9.72 10.06 5.13
CA ILE A 56 9.17 11.36 5.53
C ILE A 56 7.64 11.35 5.45
N GLU A 57 7.07 10.91 4.33
CA GLU A 57 5.61 10.86 4.10
C GLU A 57 4.87 9.93 5.07
N PHE A 58 5.52 8.88 5.57
CA PHE A 58 4.95 7.96 6.56
C PHE A 58 5.32 8.31 8.02
N LYS A 59 6.45 8.99 8.27
CA LYS A 59 6.87 9.46 9.61
C LYS A 59 6.20 10.77 10.01
N ILE A 60 5.77 11.59 9.06
CA ILE A 60 4.92 12.76 9.31
C ILE A 60 3.54 12.26 9.78
N LYS A 61 3.47 11.91 11.07
CA LYS A 61 2.25 12.02 11.86
C LYS A 61 2.10 13.51 12.18
N ILE A 62 1.54 14.30 11.27
CA ILE A 62 1.06 15.65 11.61
C ILE A 62 -0.45 15.58 11.61
N GLU A 63 -1.00 16.05 12.73
CA GLU A 63 -2.39 16.04 13.16
C GLU A 63 -3.40 16.10 12.02
N LYS A 64 -4.43 15.24 12.09
CA LYS A 64 -5.63 15.42 11.27
C LYS A 64 -6.23 16.78 11.61
N LYS A 65 -5.94 17.84 10.85
CA LYS A 65 -6.78 19.04 10.90
C LYS A 65 -8.16 18.63 10.36
N ASN A 66 -9.17 18.77 11.22
CA ASN A 66 -10.56 18.63 10.80
C ASN A 66 -10.81 19.57 9.62
N PRO A 67 -11.58 19.15 8.59
CA PRO A 67 -11.89 20.02 7.46
C PRO A 67 -12.55 21.30 7.99
N ILE A 68 -12.01 22.46 7.60
CA ILE A 68 -12.70 23.74 7.83
C ILE A 68 -13.91 23.71 6.91
N ARG A 69 -15.07 23.37 7.48
CA ARG A 69 -16.35 23.57 6.81
C ARG A 69 -16.52 25.08 6.65
N LYS A 70 -16.38 25.56 5.42
CA LYS A 70 -16.93 26.85 5.01
C LYS A 70 -18.40 26.66 4.68
#